data_AF-X0ZSG3-F1
#
_entry.id   AF-X0ZSG3-F1
#
_cell.length_a   1.000
_cell.length_b   1.000
_cell.length_c   1.000
_cell.angle_alpha   90.00
_cell.angle_beta   90.00
_cell.angle_gamma   90.00
#
_symmetry.space_group_name_H-M   'P 1'
#
loop_
_entity.id
_entity.type
_entity.pdbx_description
1 polymer ?
#
loop_
_entity_poly.entity_id
_entity_poly.type
_entity_poly.pdbx_seq_one_letter_code
_entity_poly.pdbx_strand_id
1 'polypeptide(L)'
;MDATLDSINNDLSYSCKICGRKSKYISGTLGVCLNCIRIHPDKTKKYILDAHKKSRKEFSLPDKPPGDKGGIKCGLCINDCKIKKGKKGYCGLRKNTTGKLIYLKNNKKDRAVVDWYYDPIPTNCVADWICAGCSNSGYPHYSYSPGTEYGYKNLAVFFGACSLDCLFCQNWHFREMAESLSPIRTIEELINSVDYKTSCICFFGDI
;
A
#
# COMPACT_ATOMS: atom_id res chain seq x y z
N MET A 1 -11.98 17.47 -20.60
CA MET A 1 -13.30 16.83 -20.79
C MET A 1 -13.05 15.44 -21.30
N ASP A 2 -12.94 14.47 -20.40
CA ASP A 2 -13.07 13.04 -20.72
C ASP A 2 -13.98 12.45 -19.65
N ALA A 3 -15.26 12.80 -19.76
CA ALA A 3 -16.34 12.32 -18.92
C ALA A 3 -16.93 11.02 -19.51
N THR A 4 -16.06 10.07 -19.87
CA THR A 4 -16.43 8.83 -20.57
C THR A 4 -15.93 7.56 -19.86
N LEU A 5 -15.51 7.66 -18.59
CA LEU A 5 -15.18 6.48 -17.76
C LEU A 5 -16.18 6.20 -16.62
N ASP A 6 -17.11 7.11 -16.34
CA ASP A 6 -18.07 6.95 -15.22
C ASP A 6 -19.45 6.38 -15.61
N SER A 7 -19.60 5.85 -16.83
CA SER A 7 -20.80 5.10 -17.24
C SER A 7 -20.64 3.57 -17.16
N ILE A 8 -19.63 3.06 -16.44
CA ILE A 8 -19.39 1.63 -16.29
C ILE A 8 -20.38 1.03 -15.27
N ASN A 9 -21.53 0.62 -15.80
CA ASN A 9 -22.31 -0.56 -15.41
C ASN A 9 -22.96 -0.59 -14.02
N ASN A 10 -24.12 0.04 -13.89
CA ASN A 10 -25.07 -0.28 -12.82
C ASN A 10 -25.69 -1.70 -12.92
N ASP A 11 -25.45 -2.42 -14.03
CA ASP A 11 -26.00 -3.76 -14.29
C ASP A 11 -25.00 -4.93 -14.17
N LEU A 12 -23.70 -4.67 -13.91
CA LEU A 12 -22.77 -5.78 -13.76
C LEU A 12 -22.95 -6.50 -12.42
N SER A 13 -23.44 -7.74 -12.50
CA SER A 13 -23.51 -8.67 -11.38
C SER A 13 -22.57 -9.85 -11.64
N TYR A 14 -21.80 -10.22 -10.62
CA TYR A 14 -20.93 -11.39 -10.68
C TYR A 14 -21.52 -12.53 -9.84
N SER A 15 -21.26 -13.77 -10.26
CA SER A 15 -21.72 -14.96 -9.54
C SER A 15 -20.62 -15.51 -8.63
N CYS A 16 -20.99 -15.88 -7.41
CA CYS A 16 -20.10 -16.56 -6.48
C CYS A 16 -19.86 -18.00 -6.96
N LYS A 17 -18.60 -18.37 -7.16
CA LYS A 17 -18.19 -19.72 -7.59
C LYS A 17 -18.43 -20.82 -6.56
N ILE A 18 -18.85 -20.48 -5.34
CA ILE A 18 -19.16 -21.44 -4.26
C ILE A 18 -20.66 -21.68 -4.14
N CYS A 19 -21.47 -20.63 -4.02
CA CYS A 19 -22.90 -20.74 -3.74
C CYS A 19 -23.81 -20.30 -4.90
N GLY A 20 -23.24 -19.89 -6.04
CA GLY A 20 -23.99 -19.45 -7.22
C GLY A 20 -24.67 -18.07 -7.10
N ARG A 21 -24.76 -17.47 -5.90
CA ARG A 21 -25.37 -16.15 -5.67
C ARG A 21 -24.80 -15.12 -6.66
N LYS A 22 -25.68 -14.41 -7.36
CA LYS A 22 -25.34 -13.25 -8.19
C LYS A 22 -25.55 -11.97 -7.39
N SER A 23 -24.61 -11.02 -7.49
CA SER A 23 -24.71 -9.72 -6.83
C SER A 23 -23.71 -8.73 -7.44
N LYS A 24 -24.07 -7.44 -7.46
CA LYS A 24 -23.14 -6.35 -7.79
C LYS A 24 -22.02 -6.17 -6.75
N TYR A 25 -22.19 -6.69 -5.53
CA TYR A 25 -21.18 -6.63 -4.46
C TYR A 25 -20.17 -7.79 -4.51
N ILE A 26 -20.28 -8.68 -5.51
CA ILE A 26 -19.28 -9.73 -5.72
C ILE A 26 -18.25 -9.17 -6.70
N SER A 27 -16.98 -9.14 -6.30
CA SER A 27 -15.90 -8.78 -7.21
C SER A 27 -15.73 -9.84 -8.29
N GLY A 28 -15.71 -9.44 -9.56
CA GLY A 28 -15.36 -10.33 -10.67
C GLY A 28 -13.95 -10.90 -10.56
N THR A 29 -13.00 -10.10 -10.06
CA THR A 29 -11.61 -10.51 -9.82
C THR A 29 -11.52 -11.62 -8.78
N LEU A 30 -12.28 -11.50 -7.68
CA LEU A 30 -12.26 -12.48 -6.59
C LEU A 30 -13.14 -13.70 -6.88
N GLY A 31 -14.31 -13.48 -7.51
CA GLY A 31 -15.26 -14.52 -7.90
C GLY A 31 -15.96 -15.24 -6.73
N VAL A 32 -15.83 -14.76 -5.50
CA VAL A 32 -16.46 -15.35 -4.31
C VAL A 32 -17.09 -14.26 -3.43
N CYS A 33 -18.24 -14.55 -2.81
CA CYS A 33 -18.96 -13.59 -1.98
C CYS A 33 -18.49 -13.60 -0.51
N LEU A 34 -18.73 -12.49 0.20
CA LEU A 34 -18.37 -12.32 1.61
C LEU A 34 -18.84 -13.47 2.51
N ASN A 35 -20.07 -13.95 2.34
CA ASN A 35 -20.62 -15.04 3.15
C ASN A 35 -19.82 -16.34 2.95
N CYS A 36 -19.46 -16.68 1.71
CA CYS A 36 -18.66 -17.88 1.45
C CYS A 36 -17.23 -17.75 1.98
N ILE A 37 -16.65 -16.55 1.97
CA ILE A 37 -15.33 -16.29 2.56
C ILE A 37 -15.36 -16.57 4.07
N ARG A 38 -16.41 -16.10 4.76
CA ARG A 38 -16.56 -16.27 6.22
C ARG A 38 -16.91 -17.70 6.64
N ILE A 39 -17.80 -18.37 5.91
CA ILE A 39 -18.37 -19.68 6.31
C ILE A 39 -17.58 -20.86 5.71
N HIS A 40 -16.95 -20.67 4.55
CA HIS A 40 -16.20 -21.71 3.84
C HIS A 40 -14.81 -21.22 3.42
N PRO A 41 -13.94 -20.80 4.36
CA PRO A 41 -12.63 -20.25 4.05
C PRO A 41 -11.77 -21.25 3.23
N ASP A 42 -11.81 -22.53 3.54
CA ASP A 42 -11.04 -23.55 2.79
C ASP A 42 -11.48 -23.68 1.33
N LYS A 43 -12.79 -23.55 1.06
CA LYS A 43 -13.33 -23.59 -0.31
C LYS A 43 -13.01 -22.32 -1.10
N THR A 44 -12.93 -21.18 -0.42
CA THR A 44 -12.67 -19.87 -1.05
C THR A 44 -11.18 -19.55 -1.22
N LYS A 45 -10.31 -20.16 -0.39
CA LYS A 45 -8.87 -19.88 -0.32
C LYS A 45 -8.17 -19.90 -1.68
N LYS A 46 -8.46 -20.89 -2.53
CA LYS A 46 -7.86 -20.98 -3.87
C LYS A 46 -8.13 -19.73 -4.70
N TYR A 47 -9.38 -19.26 -4.74
CA TYR A 47 -9.77 -18.09 -5.53
C TYR A 47 -9.11 -16.80 -5.02
N ILE A 48 -9.01 -16.66 -3.70
CA ILE A 48 -8.34 -15.52 -3.06
C ILE A 48 -6.85 -15.53 -3.42
N LEU A 49 -6.16 -16.65 -3.22
CA LEU A 49 -4.73 -16.78 -3.52
C LEU A 49 -4.42 -16.59 -5.02
N ASP A 50 -5.27 -17.11 -5.90
CA ASP A 50 -5.12 -16.95 -7.35
C ASP A 50 -5.28 -15.47 -7.76
N ALA A 51 -6.21 -14.73 -7.14
CA ALA A 51 -6.38 -13.30 -7.38
C ALA A 51 -5.15 -12.50 -6.94
N HIS A 52 -4.61 -12.76 -5.74
CA HIS A 52 -3.36 -12.15 -5.27
C HIS A 52 -2.19 -12.46 -6.20
N LYS A 53 -2.01 -13.73 -6.56
CA LYS A 53 -0.96 -14.16 -7.49
C LYS A 53 -1.05 -13.45 -8.83
N LYS A 54 -2.26 -13.29 -9.39
CA LYS A 54 -2.47 -12.56 -10.64
C LYS A 54 -2.07 -11.10 -10.50
N SER A 55 -2.59 -10.40 -9.48
CA SER A 55 -2.31 -8.99 -9.23
C SER A 55 -0.80 -8.73 -9.06
N ARG A 56 -0.09 -9.61 -8.35
CA ARG A 56 1.35 -9.44 -8.10
C ARG A 56 2.22 -9.76 -9.31
N LYS A 57 1.79 -10.70 -10.16
CA LYS A 57 2.52 -11.08 -11.38
C LYS A 57 2.64 -9.93 -12.37
N GLU A 58 1.66 -9.04 -12.42
CA GLU A 58 1.65 -7.86 -13.31
C GLU A 58 2.82 -6.89 -13.01
N PHE A 59 3.34 -6.90 -11.78
CA PHE A 59 4.44 -6.03 -11.34
C PHE A 59 5.75 -6.79 -11.08
N SER A 60 5.88 -8.00 -11.62
CA SER A 60 7.06 -8.85 -11.43
C SER A 60 7.40 -9.12 -9.94
N LEU A 61 6.39 -9.10 -9.06
CA LEU A 61 6.54 -9.31 -7.63
C LEU A 61 6.37 -10.79 -7.27
N PRO A 62 7.05 -11.31 -6.22
CA PRO A 62 6.86 -12.69 -5.77
C PRO A 62 5.40 -12.95 -5.39
N ASP A 63 4.82 -14.07 -5.82
CA ASP A 63 3.40 -14.41 -5.61
C ASP A 63 3.05 -14.70 -4.15
N LYS A 64 4.03 -15.14 -3.36
CA LYS A 64 3.93 -15.33 -1.91
C LYS A 64 5.20 -14.88 -1.21
N PRO A 65 5.16 -14.62 0.11
CA PRO A 65 6.37 -14.38 0.90
C PRO A 65 7.40 -15.51 0.69
N PRO A 66 8.64 -15.19 0.31
CA PRO A 66 9.70 -16.20 0.16
C PRO A 66 9.93 -16.95 1.47
N GLY A 67 9.87 -18.29 1.41
CA GLY A 67 10.10 -19.20 2.52
C GLY A 67 11.19 -20.23 2.17
N ASP A 68 12.21 -19.80 1.43
CA ASP A 68 13.17 -20.71 0.82
C ASP A 68 14.08 -21.39 1.83
N LYS A 69 14.22 -22.73 1.74
CA LYS A 69 15.25 -23.48 2.45
C LYS A 69 16.64 -22.94 2.08
N GLY A 70 17.46 -22.61 3.09
CA GLY A 70 18.79 -22.01 2.91
C GLY A 70 18.77 -20.53 2.48
N GLY A 71 17.60 -19.88 2.46
CA GLY A 71 17.49 -18.45 2.23
C GLY A 71 17.89 -17.63 3.46
N ILE A 72 18.29 -16.38 3.23
CA ILE A 72 18.62 -15.43 4.31
C ILE A 72 17.33 -14.82 4.83
N LYS A 73 17.22 -14.78 6.16
CA LYS A 73 16.10 -14.17 6.87
C LYS A 73 16.15 -12.64 6.75
N CYS A 74 15.04 -12.03 6.36
CA CYS A 74 14.90 -10.56 6.31
C CYS A 74 14.45 -9.97 7.65
N GLY A 75 13.37 -10.50 8.24
CA GLY A 75 12.94 -10.13 9.60
C GLY A 75 12.37 -8.72 9.82
N LEU A 76 12.23 -7.88 8.79
CA LEU A 76 11.79 -6.48 8.95
C LEU A 76 10.28 -6.27 9.07
N CYS A 77 9.49 -7.19 8.53
CA CYS A 77 8.04 -7.13 8.62
C CYS A 77 7.47 -8.52 8.87
N ILE A 78 6.16 -8.60 9.07
CA ILE A 78 5.44 -9.83 9.43
C ILE A 78 5.60 -10.97 8.41
N ASN A 79 5.96 -10.67 7.16
CA ASN A 79 6.19 -11.67 6.12
C ASN A 79 7.43 -12.55 6.37
N ASP A 80 8.34 -12.11 7.24
CA ASP A 80 9.54 -12.82 7.68
C ASP A 80 10.28 -13.63 6.57
N CYS A 81 10.52 -12.98 5.44
CA CYS A 81 10.96 -13.67 4.23
C CYS A 81 12.32 -14.37 4.42
N LYS A 82 12.43 -15.62 3.95
CA LYS A 82 13.67 -16.36 3.73
C LYS A 82 14.00 -16.33 2.24
N ILE A 83 14.99 -15.53 1.85
CA ILE A 83 15.25 -15.16 0.45
C ILE A 83 16.50 -15.90 -0.05
N LYS A 84 16.34 -16.76 -1.06
CA LYS A 84 17.47 -17.43 -1.74
C LYS A 84 18.33 -16.47 -2.56
N LYS A 85 19.59 -16.85 -2.80
CA LYS A 85 20.53 -16.11 -3.65
C LYS A 85 19.89 -15.76 -4.99
N GLY A 86 19.97 -14.49 -5.37
CA GLY A 86 19.43 -13.96 -6.63
C GLY A 86 17.93 -13.68 -6.63
N LYS A 87 17.19 -14.01 -5.56
CA LYS A 87 15.74 -13.76 -5.45
C LYS A 87 15.43 -12.47 -4.70
N LYS A 88 14.25 -11.91 -4.96
CA LYS A 88 13.70 -10.73 -4.28
C LYS A 88 12.86 -11.13 -3.05
N GLY A 89 12.79 -10.25 -2.07
CA GLY A 89 11.81 -10.31 -0.98
C GLY A 89 10.39 -9.99 -1.46
N TYR A 90 9.39 -10.27 -0.62
CA TYR A 90 7.98 -10.06 -0.98
C TYR A 90 7.68 -8.60 -1.34
N CYS A 91 8.32 -7.64 -0.67
CA CYS A 91 8.15 -6.21 -0.98
C CYS A 91 8.73 -5.78 -2.34
N GLY A 92 9.51 -6.62 -3.01
CA GLY A 92 10.19 -6.26 -4.27
C GLY A 92 11.44 -5.39 -4.10
N LEU A 93 11.60 -4.70 -2.97
CA LEU A 93 12.69 -3.75 -2.72
C LEU A 93 14.00 -4.37 -2.22
N ARG A 94 14.00 -5.62 -1.75
CA ARG A 94 15.18 -6.31 -1.22
C ARG A 94 15.57 -7.51 -2.05
N LYS A 95 16.87 -7.77 -2.20
CA LYS A 95 17.40 -8.94 -2.92
C LYS A 95 18.54 -9.56 -2.14
N ASN A 96 18.62 -10.89 -2.14
CA ASN A 96 19.80 -11.59 -1.67
C ASN A 96 20.88 -11.57 -2.77
N THR A 97 21.90 -10.76 -2.57
CA THR A 97 23.08 -10.67 -3.44
C THR A 97 24.28 -11.17 -2.65
N THR A 98 24.97 -12.18 -3.20
CA THR A 98 26.20 -12.75 -2.59
C THR A 98 26.06 -13.14 -1.11
N GLY A 99 24.90 -13.64 -0.69
CA GLY A 99 24.69 -14.03 0.71
C GLY A 99 24.49 -12.85 1.67
N LYS A 100 24.09 -11.68 1.17
CA LYS A 100 23.67 -10.52 1.96
C LYS A 100 22.37 -9.96 1.39
N LEU A 101 21.50 -9.44 2.27
CA LEU A 101 20.32 -8.71 1.84
C LEU A 101 20.71 -7.27 1.53
N ILE A 102 20.48 -6.86 0.29
CA ILE A 102 20.65 -5.47 -0.15
C ILE A 102 19.29 -4.86 -0.46
N TYR A 103 19.15 -3.56 -0.23
CA TYR A 103 18.04 -2.79 -0.75
C TYR A 103 18.38 -2.39 -2.20
N LEU A 104 17.51 -2.76 -3.13
CA LEU A 104 17.77 -2.65 -4.56
C LEU A 104 17.88 -1.18 -4.98
N LYS A 105 18.89 -0.90 -5.82
CA LYS A 105 19.25 0.45 -6.29
C LYS A 105 19.51 1.51 -5.20
N ASN A 106 19.54 1.14 -3.91
CA ASN A 106 19.79 2.09 -2.84
C ASN A 106 20.21 1.41 -1.52
N ASN A 107 21.52 1.23 -1.30
CA ASN A 107 22.04 0.77 -0.01
C ASN A 107 22.40 1.93 0.94
N LYS A 108 22.00 3.17 0.62
CA LYS A 108 22.26 4.32 1.48
C LYS A 108 21.08 4.54 2.42
N LYS A 109 21.39 5.06 3.62
CA LYS A 109 20.39 5.32 4.68
C LYS A 109 19.66 6.65 4.50
N ASP A 110 20.10 7.50 3.58
CA ASP A 110 19.64 8.87 3.37
C ASP A 110 18.53 9.01 2.31
N ARG A 111 18.08 7.90 1.72
CA ARG A 111 17.11 7.89 0.62
C ARG A 111 16.31 6.59 0.60
N ALA A 112 15.19 6.56 -0.11
CA ALA A 112 14.35 5.38 -0.30
C ALA A 112 13.60 5.45 -1.63
N VAL A 113 13.02 4.32 -2.07
CA VAL A 113 11.93 4.36 -3.06
C VAL A 113 10.71 4.89 -2.33
N VAL A 114 10.43 6.18 -2.49
CA VAL A 114 9.42 6.92 -1.72
C VAL A 114 8.97 8.11 -2.55
N ASP A 115 7.72 8.49 -2.39
CA ASP A 115 7.16 9.67 -3.01
C ASP A 115 6.13 10.30 -2.06
N TRP A 116 5.68 11.51 -2.37
CA TRP A 116 4.75 12.24 -1.52
C TRP A 116 3.89 13.22 -2.29
N TYR A 117 2.74 13.56 -1.72
CA TYR A 117 1.86 14.61 -2.22
C TYR A 117 1.32 15.46 -1.07
N TYR A 118 0.84 16.65 -1.41
CA TYR A 118 0.17 17.52 -0.45
C TYR A 118 -1.33 17.24 -0.45
N ASP A 119 -1.89 16.95 0.73
CA ASP A 119 -3.32 16.72 0.91
C ASP A 119 -3.92 17.87 1.73
N PRO A 120 -4.90 18.64 1.21
CA PRO A 120 -5.49 19.76 1.95
C PRO A 120 -6.19 19.30 3.24
N ILE A 121 -6.26 20.15 4.26
CA ILE A 121 -7.00 19.83 5.49
C ILE A 121 -8.35 20.58 5.50
N PRO A 122 -9.51 19.89 5.66
CA PRO A 122 -9.71 18.44 5.73
C PRO A 122 -10.07 17.81 4.36
N THR A 123 -9.51 16.66 4.02
CA THR A 123 -9.93 15.91 2.81
C THR A 123 -9.89 14.39 2.97
N ASN A 124 -8.89 13.83 3.66
CA ASN A 124 -8.68 12.37 3.69
C ASN A 124 -8.13 11.82 5.02
N CYS A 125 -8.27 12.57 6.11
CA CYS A 125 -7.81 12.14 7.42
C CYS A 125 -8.78 11.10 8.00
N VAL A 126 -8.43 9.81 7.92
CA VAL A 126 -9.23 8.70 8.51
C VAL A 126 -9.39 8.84 10.03
N ALA A 127 -8.47 9.55 10.68
CA ALA A 127 -8.48 9.84 12.11
C ALA A 127 -8.89 11.29 12.43
N ASP A 128 -9.64 11.96 11.56
CA ASP A 128 -10.03 13.37 11.70
C ASP A 128 -10.60 13.71 13.09
N TRP A 129 -11.42 12.82 13.65
CA TRP A 129 -12.08 12.97 14.95
C TRP A 129 -11.14 12.99 16.17
N ILE A 130 -9.88 12.55 16.02
CA ILE A 130 -8.84 12.61 17.07
C ILE A 130 -7.54 13.31 16.65
N CYS A 131 -7.32 13.49 15.34
CA CYS A 131 -6.10 14.10 14.81
C CYS A 131 -6.01 15.57 15.23
N ALA A 132 -4.82 16.01 15.65
CA ALA A 132 -4.59 17.39 16.05
C ALA A 132 -4.88 18.41 14.93
N GLY A 133 -4.64 18.03 13.66
CA GLY A 133 -4.92 18.90 12.51
C GLY A 133 -6.39 19.00 12.11
N CYS A 134 -7.25 18.12 12.64
CA CYS A 134 -8.67 18.04 12.25
C CYS A 134 -9.64 18.23 13.41
N SER A 135 -9.17 18.12 14.66
CA SER A 135 -9.98 18.14 15.89
C SER A 135 -9.39 19.06 16.95
N ASN A 136 -10.09 19.20 18.07
CA ASN A 136 -9.69 20.07 19.17
C ASN A 136 -8.61 19.45 20.09
N SER A 137 -8.08 18.26 19.76
CA SER A 137 -7.24 17.46 20.65
C SER A 137 -5.82 18.00 20.87
N GLY A 138 -5.31 18.83 19.96
CA GLY A 138 -3.91 19.25 19.94
C GLY A 138 -3.66 20.73 20.22
N TYR A 139 -4.67 21.59 20.20
CA TYR A 139 -4.49 23.04 20.33
C TYR A 139 -4.14 23.44 21.78
N PRO A 140 -3.19 24.37 22.02
CA PRO A 140 -2.39 25.13 21.03
C PRO A 140 -1.02 24.50 20.71
N HIS A 141 -0.69 23.33 21.26
CA HIS A 141 0.67 22.79 21.22
C HIS A 141 1.02 22.05 19.93
N TYR A 142 0.04 21.38 19.33
CA TYR A 142 0.19 20.48 18.18
C TYR A 142 -0.77 20.83 17.03
N SER A 143 -1.45 21.97 17.13
CA SER A 143 -2.41 22.43 16.14
C SER A 143 -2.39 23.94 15.99
N TYR A 144 -2.56 24.43 14.77
CA TYR A 144 -2.63 25.84 14.41
C TYR A 144 -4.01 26.46 14.69
N SER A 145 -5.05 25.66 14.95
CA SER A 145 -6.39 26.15 15.27
C SER A 145 -7.05 25.30 16.37
N PRO A 146 -8.03 25.84 17.12
CA PRO A 146 -8.76 25.06 18.14
C PRO A 146 -9.74 24.03 17.55
N GLY A 147 -9.52 23.59 16.29
CA GLY A 147 -10.37 22.66 15.54
C GLY A 147 -9.68 22.25 14.23
N THR A 148 -10.43 22.12 13.14
CA THR A 148 -9.83 21.78 11.84
C THR A 148 -8.93 22.91 11.31
N GLU A 149 -7.75 22.55 10.83
CA GLU A 149 -6.75 23.48 10.28
C GLU A 149 -7.04 23.84 8.82
N TYR A 150 -8.17 24.50 8.57
CA TYR A 150 -8.54 24.94 7.23
C TYR A 150 -7.44 25.80 6.59
N GLY A 151 -7.09 25.45 5.34
CA GLY A 151 -6.06 26.15 4.57
C GLY A 151 -4.62 25.65 4.80
N TYR A 152 -4.43 24.71 5.73
CA TYR A 152 -3.19 23.93 5.87
C TYR A 152 -3.27 22.65 5.04
N LYS A 153 -2.13 21.95 4.96
CA LYS A 153 -1.98 20.70 4.21
C LYS A 153 -1.19 19.66 5.01
N ASN A 154 -1.55 18.41 4.82
CA ASN A 154 -0.74 17.26 5.18
C ASN A 154 0.29 17.00 4.07
N LEU A 155 1.49 16.60 4.44
CA LEU A 155 2.43 15.94 3.54
C LEU A 155 2.25 14.43 3.66
N ALA A 156 1.59 13.83 2.68
CA ALA A 156 1.33 12.40 2.63
C ALA A 156 2.51 11.69 1.98
N VAL A 157 3.35 11.04 2.79
CA VAL A 157 4.56 10.34 2.37
C VAL A 157 4.27 8.85 2.24
N PHE A 158 4.50 8.27 1.07
CA PHE A 158 4.23 6.86 0.83
C PHE A 158 5.47 6.14 0.29
N PHE A 159 5.82 5.05 0.95
CA PHE A 159 6.92 4.22 0.52
C PHE A 159 6.53 3.30 -0.64
N GLY A 160 7.48 3.02 -1.53
CA GLY A 160 7.31 2.14 -2.70
C GLY A 160 7.19 0.66 -2.35
N ALA A 161 6.66 0.32 -1.18
CA ALA A 161 6.35 -1.03 -0.74
C ALA A 161 5.34 -1.02 0.41
N CYS A 162 4.67 -2.16 0.59
CA CYS A 162 3.86 -2.48 1.75
C CYS A 162 4.08 -3.95 2.13
N SER A 163 3.96 -4.26 3.42
CA SER A 163 4.00 -5.64 3.91
C SER A 163 2.71 -6.41 3.61
N LEU A 164 1.62 -5.69 3.29
CA LEU A 164 0.32 -6.25 2.94
C LEU A 164 0.10 -6.28 1.42
N ASP A 165 -0.87 -7.08 0.99
CA ASP A 165 -1.20 -7.27 -0.44
C ASP A 165 -2.69 -7.02 -0.71
N CYS A 166 -3.25 -5.93 -0.21
CA CYS A 166 -4.66 -5.62 -0.39
C CYS A 166 -5.04 -5.53 -1.89
N LEU A 167 -5.98 -6.36 -2.33
CA LEU A 167 -6.44 -6.43 -3.74
C LEU A 167 -7.13 -5.15 -4.23
N PHE A 168 -7.69 -4.36 -3.32
CA PHE A 168 -8.42 -3.12 -3.60
C PHE A 168 -7.76 -1.91 -2.91
N CYS A 169 -6.42 -1.92 -2.83
CA CYS A 169 -5.66 -0.82 -2.24
C CYS A 169 -5.84 0.47 -3.06
N GLN A 170 -6.17 1.58 -2.42
CA GLN A 170 -6.26 2.89 -3.10
C GLN A 170 -4.88 3.45 -3.46
N ASN A 171 -3.84 3.05 -2.71
CA ASN A 171 -2.46 3.45 -2.96
C ASN A 171 -1.68 2.42 -3.80
N TRP A 172 -2.35 1.67 -4.69
CA TRP A 172 -1.76 0.53 -5.40
C TRP A 172 -0.50 0.86 -6.23
N HIS A 173 -0.33 2.12 -6.66
CA HIS A 173 0.83 2.61 -7.42
C HIS A 173 2.19 2.31 -6.76
N PHE A 174 2.23 2.04 -5.43
CA PHE A 174 3.45 1.56 -4.78
C PHE A 174 4.04 0.30 -5.46
N ARG A 175 3.21 -0.51 -6.12
CA ARG A 175 3.64 -1.72 -6.84
C ARG A 175 4.47 -1.36 -8.07
N GLU A 176 4.10 -0.31 -8.79
CA GLU A 176 4.88 0.24 -9.92
C GLU A 176 6.21 0.80 -9.43
N MET A 177 6.19 1.48 -8.29
CA MET A 177 7.41 1.97 -7.63
C MET A 177 8.33 0.82 -7.21
N ALA A 178 7.78 -0.25 -6.65
CA ALA A 178 8.52 -1.45 -6.25
C ALA A 178 9.15 -2.17 -7.45
N GLU A 179 8.45 -2.21 -8.59
CA GLU A 179 8.93 -2.83 -9.82
C GLU A 179 10.04 -2.00 -10.48
N SER A 180 9.80 -0.70 -10.69
CA SER A 180 10.72 0.23 -11.34
C SER A 180 11.92 0.63 -10.45
N LEU A 181 11.74 0.50 -9.13
CA LEU A 181 12.64 0.97 -8.07
C LEU A 181 12.83 2.49 -8.17
N SER A 182 11.72 3.21 -8.32
CA SER A 182 11.66 4.64 -8.62
C SER A 182 10.32 5.25 -8.13
N PRO A 183 10.24 6.56 -7.83
CA PRO A 183 11.38 7.48 -7.68
C PRO A 183 12.21 7.12 -6.44
N ILE A 184 13.50 7.46 -6.49
CA ILE A 184 14.35 7.42 -5.30
C ILE A 184 14.49 8.87 -4.82
N ARG A 185 14.02 9.13 -3.61
CA ARG A 185 14.07 10.46 -2.98
C ARG A 185 14.88 10.42 -1.70
N THR A 186 15.53 11.53 -1.39
CA THR A 186 16.38 11.74 -0.22
C THR A 186 15.61 12.32 0.96
N ILE A 187 16.19 12.21 2.16
CA ILE A 187 15.69 12.89 3.36
C ILE A 187 15.70 14.41 3.16
N GLU A 188 16.72 14.95 2.49
CA GLU A 188 16.83 16.38 2.21
C GLU A 188 15.70 16.88 1.30
N GLU A 189 15.37 16.15 0.23
CA GLU A 189 14.20 16.47 -0.61
C GLU A 189 12.90 16.45 0.19
N LEU A 190 12.74 15.51 1.12
CA LEU A 190 11.56 15.46 1.99
C LEU A 190 11.50 16.69 2.91
N ILE A 191 12.59 17.05 3.56
CA ILE A 191 12.66 18.25 4.43
C ILE A 191 12.34 19.49 3.61
N ASN A 192 12.88 19.63 2.41
CA ASN A 192 12.65 20.78 1.53
C ASN A 192 11.21 20.85 0.98
N SER A 193 10.42 19.78 1.10
CA SER A 193 9.00 19.78 0.76
C SER A 193 8.11 20.31 1.88
N VAL A 194 8.63 20.50 3.09
CA VAL A 194 7.86 21.06 4.22
C VAL A 194 7.89 22.59 4.13
N ASP A 195 6.72 23.21 4.23
CA ASP A 195 6.57 24.66 4.29
C ASP A 195 5.67 25.09 5.45
N TYR A 196 5.47 26.40 5.61
CA TYR A 196 4.67 26.98 6.71
C TYR A 196 3.18 26.58 6.69
N LYS A 197 2.68 26.02 5.58
CA LYS A 197 1.31 25.49 5.48
C LYS A 197 1.25 23.98 5.72
N THR A 198 2.40 23.31 5.80
CA THR A 198 2.49 21.88 6.08
C THR A 198 2.32 21.65 7.57
N SER A 199 1.12 21.33 8.02
CA SER A 199 0.84 21.23 9.46
C SER A 199 1.15 19.86 10.04
N CYS A 200 1.13 18.82 9.21
CA CYS A 200 1.44 17.46 9.63
C CYS A 200 2.07 16.67 8.48
N ILE A 201 2.77 15.58 8.83
CA ILE A 201 3.35 14.62 7.88
C ILE A 201 2.80 13.24 8.23
N CYS A 202 2.19 12.56 7.26
CA CYS A 202 1.63 11.22 7.44
C CYS A 202 2.44 10.22 6.61
N PHE A 203 3.00 9.20 7.27
CA PHE A 203 3.74 8.13 6.60
C PHE A 203 2.81 6.95 6.34
N PHE A 204 2.76 6.52 5.07
CA PHE A 204 1.98 5.40 4.58
C PHE A 204 2.90 4.32 3.97
N GLY A 205 2.40 3.09 3.94
CA GLY A 205 3.17 1.93 3.49
C GLY A 205 4.11 1.39 4.57
N ASP A 206 4.98 0.45 4.19
CA ASP A 206 5.94 -0.19 5.10
C ASP A 206 7.33 -0.29 4.44
N ILE A 207 8.40 -0.11 5.23
CA ILE A 207 9.79 -0.42 4.84
C ILE A 207 10.56 -1.14 5.95
#